data_AF-A0A2D9CIF3-F1
#
_entry.id   AF-A0A2D9CIF3-F1
#
_cell.length_a   1.000
_cell.length_b   1.000
_cell.length_c   1.000
_cell.angle_alpha   90.00
_cell.angle_beta   90.00
_cell.angle_gamma   90.00
#
_symmetry.space_group_name_H-M   'P 1'
#
loop_
_entity.id
_entity.type
_entity.pdbx_description
1 polymer ?
#
loop_
_entity_poly.entity_id
_entity_poly.type
_entity_poly.pdbx_seq_one_letter_code
_entity_poly.pdbx_strand_id
1 'polypeptide(L)'
;MRAYRTEEYTKEYDKNRLKLYRENNKKHMDEYGKLYRENNKKQILEKGKQYRENTKEQRKITYKKYYENNVNKILEYHKDYRLNNKHKISEKAKVKITCECGCQLRKDTIVRHRKTKKHIDFITNK
;
A
#
# COMPACT_ATOMS: atom_id res chain seq x y z
N MET A 1 36.98 38.46 -36.73
CA MET A 1 37.24 37.62 -35.55
C MET A 1 36.04 36.68 -35.36
N ARG A 2 36.23 35.36 -35.30
CA ARG A 2 35.14 34.40 -35.06
C ARG A 2 34.79 34.45 -33.58
N ALA A 3 33.56 34.84 -33.25
CA ALA A 3 33.05 34.82 -31.89
C ALA A 3 32.94 33.37 -31.41
N TYR A 4 33.75 32.98 -30.42
CA TYR A 4 33.65 31.67 -29.80
C TYR A 4 32.44 31.65 -28.86
N ARG A 5 31.54 30.69 -29.04
CA ARG A 5 30.40 30.45 -28.14
C ARG A 5 30.93 29.99 -26.78
N THR A 6 30.38 30.53 -25.70
CA THR A 6 30.75 30.18 -24.32
C THR A 6 30.23 28.80 -23.94
N GLU A 7 30.89 28.13 -22.99
CA GLU A 7 30.52 26.79 -22.50
C GLU A 7 29.14 26.74 -21.84
N GLU A 8 28.70 27.84 -21.24
CA GLU A 8 27.36 27.96 -20.63
C GLU A 8 26.27 27.99 -21.70
N TYR A 9 26.50 28.72 -22.80
CA TYR A 9 25.58 28.79 -23.94
C TYR A 9 25.41 27.41 -24.60
N THR A 10 26.47 26.61 -24.73
CA THR A 10 26.38 25.27 -25.31
C THR A 10 25.60 24.30 -24.40
N LYS A 11 25.82 24.35 -23.08
CA LYS A 11 25.05 23.56 -22.10
C LYS A 11 23.56 23.91 -22.10
N GLU A 12 23.24 25.20 -22.16
CA GLU A 12 21.85 25.67 -22.21
C GLU A 12 21.17 25.29 -23.53
N TYR A 13 21.88 25.44 -24.65
CA TYR A 13 21.40 25.00 -25.96
C TYR A 13 21.10 23.49 -25.99
N ASP A 14 22.01 22.65 -25.46
CA ASP A 14 21.80 21.21 -25.41
C ASP A 14 20.62 20.83 -24.50
N LYS A 15 20.48 21.48 -23.34
CA LYS A 15 19.34 21.29 -22.44
C LYS A 15 18.01 21.62 -23.12
N ASN A 16 17.95 22.74 -23.84
CA ASN A 16 16.76 23.17 -24.56
C ASN A 16 16.44 22.24 -25.73
N ARG A 17 17.46 21.78 -26.48
CA ARG A 17 17.30 20.79 -27.54
C ARG A 17 16.76 19.46 -27.01
N LEU A 18 17.30 18.98 -25.89
CA LEU A 18 16.83 17.76 -25.20
C LEU A 18 15.38 17.90 -24.72
N LYS A 19 15.00 19.06 -24.20
CA LYS A 19 13.63 19.36 -23.77
C LYS A 19 12.67 19.32 -24.96
N LEU A 20 12.99 20.01 -26.04
CA LEU A 20 12.20 20.05 -27.26
C LEU A 20 12.04 18.64 -27.88
N TYR A 21 13.13 17.86 -27.90
CA TYR A 21 13.08 16.47 -28.33
C TYR A 21 12.13 15.62 -27.48
N ARG A 22 12.18 15.76 -26.15
CA ARG A 22 11.26 15.04 -25.25
C ARG A 22 9.81 15.45 -25.43
N GLU A 23 9.55 16.74 -25.64
CA GLU A 23 8.20 17.26 -25.86
C GLU A 23 7.62 16.75 -27.18
N ASN A 24 8.39 16.85 -28.26
CA ASN A 24 7.96 16.41 -29.59
C ASN A 24 7.74 14.89 -29.67
N ASN A 25 8.52 14.10 -28.92
CA ASN A 25 8.44 12.64 -28.93
C ASN A 25 7.65 12.06 -27.75
N LYS A 26 7.00 12.90 -26.93
CA LYS A 26 6.34 12.47 -25.69
C LYS A 26 5.36 11.32 -25.91
N LYS A 27 4.48 11.43 -26.89
CA LYS A 27 3.47 10.40 -27.21
C LYS A 27 4.11 9.06 -27.57
N HIS A 28 5.11 9.09 -28.46
CA HIS A 28 5.86 7.90 -28.86
C HIS A 28 6.60 7.26 -27.68
N MET A 29 7.23 8.07 -26.82
CA MET A 29 7.91 7.58 -25.62
C MET A 29 6.93 6.95 -24.61
N ASP A 30 5.76 7.55 -24.44
CA ASP A 30 4.71 7.04 -23.55
C ASP A 30 4.15 5.70 -24.07
N GLU A 31 3.88 5.60 -25.37
CA GLU A 31 3.42 4.37 -26.04
C GLU A 31 4.46 3.27 -25.97
N TYR A 32 5.72 3.57 -26.30
CA TYR A 32 6.83 2.64 -26.16
C TYR A 32 6.98 2.17 -24.70
N GLY A 33 6.84 3.08 -23.73
CA GLY A 33 6.88 2.75 -22.31
C GLY A 33 5.74 1.83 -21.87
N LYS A 34 4.53 1.98 -22.44
CA LYS A 34 3.40 1.07 -22.19
C LYS A 34 3.69 -0.31 -22.77
N LEU A 35 4.10 -0.39 -24.04
CA LEU A 35 4.43 -1.64 -24.72
C LEU A 35 5.54 -2.39 -23.99
N TYR A 36 6.59 -1.68 -23.56
CA TYR A 36 7.67 -2.25 -22.77
C TYR A 36 7.16 -2.85 -21.45
N ARG A 37 6.30 -2.13 -20.71
CA ARG A 37 5.72 -2.64 -19.46
C ARG A 37 4.83 -3.85 -19.68
N GLU A 38 4.06 -3.89 -20.75
CA GLU A 38 3.20 -5.02 -21.10
C GLU A 38 4.03 -6.25 -21.47
N ASN A 39 4.97 -6.10 -22.40
CA ASN A 39 5.83 -7.19 -22.85
C ASN A 39 6.70 -7.76 -21.72
N ASN A 40 7.15 -6.91 -20.80
CA ASN A 40 8.02 -7.31 -19.68
C ASN A 40 7.26 -7.52 -18.36
N LYS A 41 5.92 -7.51 -18.37
CA LYS A 41 5.09 -7.55 -17.15
C LYS A 41 5.47 -8.68 -16.22
N LYS A 42 5.66 -9.90 -16.74
CA LYS A 42 6.05 -11.07 -15.95
C LYS A 42 7.41 -10.88 -15.28
N GLN A 43 8.42 -10.42 -16.02
CA GLN A 43 9.77 -10.20 -15.48
C GLN A 43 9.80 -9.08 -14.44
N ILE A 44 9.06 -7.98 -14.67
CA ILE A 44 8.94 -6.87 -13.72
C ILE A 44 8.29 -7.35 -12.42
N LEU A 45 7.21 -8.12 -12.52
CA LEU A 45 6.54 -8.68 -11.35
C LEU A 45 7.44 -9.64 -10.57
N GLU A 46 8.19 -10.49 -11.27
CA GLU A 46 9.09 -11.46 -10.65
C GLU A 46 10.25 -10.77 -9.92
N LYS A 47 10.92 -9.81 -10.57
CA LYS A 47 11.93 -8.97 -9.91
C LYS A 47 11.37 -8.23 -8.69
N GLY A 48 10.13 -7.73 -8.79
CA GLY A 48 9.45 -7.08 -7.67
C GLY A 48 9.10 -8.04 -6.53
N LYS A 49 8.83 -9.32 -6.80
CA LYS A 49 8.67 -10.35 -5.76
C LYS A 49 10.00 -10.68 -5.10
N GLN A 50 11.04 -10.96 -5.88
CA GLN A 50 12.38 -11.26 -5.37
C GLN A 50 12.91 -10.13 -4.49
N TYR A 51 12.78 -8.87 -4.93
CA TYR A 51 13.17 -7.72 -4.12
C TYR A 51 12.40 -7.66 -2.79
N ARG A 52 11.09 -7.93 -2.80
CA ARG A 52 10.28 -7.94 -1.58
C ARG A 52 10.71 -9.06 -0.63
N GLU A 53 11.04 -10.25 -1.13
CA GLU A 53 11.47 -11.36 -0.28
C GLU A 53 12.87 -11.08 0.30
N ASN A 54 13.81 -10.64 -0.52
CA ASN A 54 15.17 -10.32 -0.09
C ASN A 54 15.22 -9.19 0.96
N THR A 55 14.29 -8.23 0.88
CA THR A 55 14.21 -7.10 1.83
C THR A 55 13.25 -7.33 3.00
N LYS A 56 12.61 -8.50 3.08
CA LYS A 56 11.59 -8.82 4.08
C LYS A 56 12.11 -8.71 5.51
N GLU A 57 13.24 -9.36 5.80
CA GLU A 57 13.81 -9.35 7.15
C GLU A 57 14.35 -7.98 7.53
N GLN A 58 15.00 -7.26 6.60
CA GLN A 58 15.45 -5.89 6.84
C GLN A 58 14.27 -4.96 7.18
N ARG A 59 13.16 -5.06 6.44
CA ARG A 59 11.94 -4.29 6.74
C ARG A 59 11.35 -4.63 8.11
N LYS A 60 11.34 -5.90 8.48
CA LYS A 60 10.87 -6.36 9.79
C LYS A 60 11.73 -5.79 10.92
N ILE A 61 13.06 -5.79 10.77
CA ILE A 61 14.00 -5.20 11.73
C ILE A 61 13.77 -3.69 11.84
N THR A 62 13.69 -2.98 10.72
CA THR A 62 13.45 -1.53 10.70
C THR A 62 12.12 -1.17 11.36
N TYR A 63 11.06 -1.93 11.06
CA TYR A 63 9.75 -1.73 11.68
C TYR A 63 9.80 -1.97 13.19
N LYS A 64 10.47 -3.04 13.64
CA LYS A 64 10.66 -3.33 15.07
C LYS A 64 11.39 -2.20 15.78
N LYS A 65 12.51 -1.72 15.21
CA LYS A 65 13.27 -0.57 15.76
C LYS A 65 12.41 0.68 15.83
N TYR A 66 11.64 0.97 14.79
CA TYR A 66 10.71 2.11 14.79
C TYR A 66 9.68 1.99 15.92
N TYR A 67 9.08 0.82 16.09
CA TYR A 67 8.10 0.57 17.15
C TYR A 67 8.71 0.73 18.55
N GLU A 68 9.88 0.13 18.79
CA GLU A 68 10.59 0.23 20.07
C GLU A 68 10.92 1.68 20.42
N ASN A 69 11.43 2.45 19.46
CA ASN A 69 11.78 3.85 19.67
C ASN A 69 10.57 4.77 19.85
N ASN A 70 9.38 4.38 19.37
CA ASN A 70 8.18 5.21 19.38
C ASN A 70 7.05 4.64 20.22
N VAL A 71 7.32 3.64 21.07
CA VAL A 71 6.28 2.86 21.75
C VAL A 71 5.35 3.75 22.57
N ASN A 72 5.92 4.73 23.30
CA ASN A 72 5.14 5.64 24.14
C ASN A 72 4.21 6.53 23.30
N LYS A 73 4.72 7.10 22.21
CA LYS A 73 3.93 7.92 21.27
C LYS A 73 2.80 7.12 20.62
N ILE A 74 3.08 5.88 20.23
CA ILE A 74 2.09 4.97 19.64
C ILE A 74 0.99 4.65 20.66
N LEU A 75 1.36 4.37 21.91
CA LEU A 75 0.41 4.06 22.97
C LEU A 75 -0.45 5.27 23.34
N GLU A 76 0.15 6.45 23.45
CA GLU A 76 -0.58 7.72 23.68
C GLU A 76 -1.57 7.98 22.55
N TYR A 77 -1.12 7.91 21.30
CA TYR A 77 -2.01 8.06 20.14
C TYR A 77 -3.19 7.08 20.19
N HIS A 78 -2.95 5.81 20.54
CA HIS A 78 -4.02 4.82 20.67
C HIS A 78 -4.98 5.12 21.83
N LYS A 79 -4.49 5.63 22.96
CA LYS A 79 -5.33 6.05 24.08
C LYS A 79 -6.22 7.21 23.66
N ASP A 80 -5.64 8.25 23.07
CA ASP A 80 -6.35 9.44 22.62
C ASP A 80 -7.39 9.10 21.56
N TYR A 81 -7.02 8.25 20.59
CA TYR A 81 -7.96 7.77 19.59
C TYR A 81 -9.15 7.04 20.22
N ARG A 82 -8.93 6.17 21.22
CA ARG A 82 -10.00 5.46 21.93
C ARG A 82 -10.89 6.39 22.74
N LEU A 83 -10.32 7.38 23.42
CA LEU A 83 -11.06 8.39 24.17
C LEU A 83 -11.94 9.22 23.23
N ASN A 84 -11.36 9.79 22.19
CA ASN A 84 -12.06 10.66 21.25
C ASN A 84 -13.11 9.93 20.41
N ASN A 85 -12.93 8.62 20.16
CA ASN A 85 -13.86 7.82 19.37
C ASN A 85 -14.72 6.87 20.21
N LYS A 86 -14.74 7.01 21.53
CA LYS A 86 -15.47 6.12 22.46
C LYS A 86 -16.91 5.89 22.04
N HIS A 87 -17.64 6.96 21.70
CA HIS A 87 -19.03 6.88 21.26
C HIS A 87 -19.18 6.09 19.95
N LYS A 88 -18.37 6.41 18.93
CA LYS A 88 -18.39 5.70 17.63
C LYS A 88 -18.06 4.22 17.77
N ILE A 89 -17.12 3.87 18.65
CA ILE A 89 -16.75 2.49 18.93
C ILE A 89 -17.91 1.76 19.62
N SER A 90 -18.55 2.40 20.61
CA SER A 90 -19.72 1.85 21.31
C SER A 90 -20.89 1.60 20.37
N GLU A 91 -21.23 2.56 19.51
CA GLU A 91 -22.32 2.42 18.54
C GLU A 91 -22.07 1.27 17.56
N LYS A 92 -20.84 1.15 17.02
CA LYS A 92 -20.46 -0.01 16.20
C LYS A 92 -20.56 -1.33 16.96
N ALA A 93 -20.24 -1.32 18.26
CA ALA A 93 -20.33 -2.51 19.09
C ALA A 93 -21.76 -2.96 19.36
N LYS A 94 -22.75 -2.06 19.31
CA LYS A 94 -24.17 -2.41 19.52
C LYS A 94 -24.81 -3.10 18.31
N VAL A 95 -24.20 -3.03 17.13
CA VAL A 95 -24.75 -3.63 15.91
C VAL A 95 -24.84 -5.15 16.07
N LYS A 96 -26.07 -5.64 16.14
CA LYS A 96 -26.40 -7.07 16.17
C LYS A 96 -26.75 -7.55 14.76
N ILE A 97 -26.37 -8.78 14.46
CA ILE A 97 -26.71 -9.50 13.24
C ILE A 97 -27.15 -10.92 13.57
N THR A 98 -28.01 -11.47 12.73
CA THR A 98 -28.45 -12.86 12.83
C THR A 98 -27.55 -13.74 11.98
N CYS A 99 -27.06 -14.83 12.54
CA CYS A 99 -26.25 -15.82 11.84
C CYS A 99 -27.13 -16.85 11.09
N GLU A 100 -26.56 -17.55 10.10
CA GLU A 100 -27.21 -18.64 9.36
C GLU A 100 -27.70 -19.79 10.26
N CYS A 101 -27.06 -19.96 11.42
CA CYS A 101 -27.48 -20.92 12.45
C CYS A 101 -28.59 -20.38 13.38
N GLY A 102 -29.16 -19.21 13.09
CA GLY A 102 -30.24 -18.57 13.87
C GLY A 102 -29.77 -17.77 15.10
N CYS A 103 -28.48 -17.84 15.48
CA CYS A 103 -27.96 -17.10 16.63
C CYS A 103 -27.88 -15.59 16.36
N GLN A 104 -28.42 -14.78 17.27
CA GLN A 104 -28.24 -13.32 17.25
C GLN A 104 -26.98 -12.93 18.00
N LEU A 105 -26.05 -12.28 17.30
CA LEU A 105 -24.72 -11.95 17.83
C LEU A 105 -24.31 -10.54 17.41
N ARG A 106 -23.26 -10.01 18.04
CA ARG A 106 -22.66 -8.75 17.60
C ARG A 106 -21.92 -8.95 16.27
N LYS A 107 -21.94 -7.93 15.42
CA LYS A 107 -21.32 -7.96 14.08
C LYS A 107 -19.83 -8.29 14.13
N ASP A 108 -19.08 -7.76 15.10
CA ASP A 108 -17.64 -8.03 15.25
C ASP A 108 -17.35 -9.47 15.72
N THR A 109 -18.28 -10.09 16.45
CA THR A 109 -18.10 -11.45 17.00
C THR A 109 -18.41 -12.57 16.00
N ILE A 110 -19.09 -12.26 14.89
CA ILE A 110 -19.59 -13.26 13.93
C ILE A 110 -18.48 -14.13 13.34
N VAL A 111 -17.32 -13.52 13.06
CA VAL A 111 -16.17 -14.22 12.47
C VAL A 111 -15.65 -15.30 13.42
N ARG A 112 -15.58 -14.98 14.72
CA ARG A 112 -15.18 -15.95 15.75
C ARG A 112 -16.26 -17.00 15.95
N HIS A 113 -17.53 -16.60 15.96
CA HIS A 113 -18.66 -17.52 16.08
C HIS A 113 -18.68 -18.57 14.96
N ARG A 114 -18.48 -18.17 13.70
CA ARG A 114 -18.44 -19.09 12.56
C ARG A 114 -17.34 -20.15 12.64
N LYS A 115 -16.27 -19.87 13.38
CA LYS A 115 -15.17 -20.81 13.63
C LYS A 115 -15.43 -21.74 14.83
N THR A 116 -16.50 -21.52 15.59
CA THR A 116 -16.82 -22.38 16.72
C THR A 116 -17.29 -23.73 16.23
N LYS A 117 -16.91 -24.80 16.94
CA LYS A 117 -17.35 -26.17 16.64
C LYS A 117 -18.88 -26.26 16.54
N LYS A 118 -19.60 -25.61 17.46
CA LYS A 118 -21.07 -25.55 17.46
C LYS A 118 -21.66 -25.01 16.13
N HIS A 119 -21.08 -23.95 15.58
CA HIS A 119 -21.55 -23.39 14.31
C HIS A 119 -21.21 -24.32 13.14
N ILE A 120 -19.98 -24.83 13.11
CA ILE A 120 -19.52 -25.75 12.06
C ILE A 120 -20.40 -27.01 12.04
N ASP A 121 -20.58 -27.66 13.20
CA ASP A 121 -21.40 -28.87 13.34
C ASP A 121 -22.85 -28.61 12.90
N PHE A 122 -23.42 -27.43 13.18
CA PHE A 122 -24.77 -27.08 12.73
C PHE A 122 -24.87 -26.93 11.21
N ILE A 123 -23.85 -26.37 10.57
CA ILE A 123 -23.82 -26.19 9.11
C ILE A 123 -23.55 -27.52 8.40
N THR A 124 -22.72 -28.40 8.97
CA THR A 124 -22.38 -29.69 8.36
C THR A 124 -23.42 -30.78 8.57
N ASN A 125 -24.22 -30.70 9.64
CA ASN A 125 -25.30 -31.65 9.94
C ASN A 125 -26.68 -31.21 9.40
N LYS A 126 -26.70 -30.23 8.49
CA LYS A 126 -27.89 -29.70 7.82
C LYS A 126 -27.85 -30.08 6.34
#